data_AF-A0A553C727-F1
#
_entry.id   AF-A0A553C727-F1
#
_cell.length_a   1.000
_cell.length_b   1.000
_cell.length_c   1.000
_cell.angle_alpha   90.00
_cell.angle_beta   90.00
_cell.angle_gamma   90.00
#
_symmetry.space_group_name_H-M   'P 1'
#
loop_
_entity.id
_entity.type
_entity.pdbx_description
1 polymer ?
#
loop_
_entity_poly.entity_id
_entity_poly.type
_entity_poly.pdbx_seq_one_letter_code
_entity_poly.pdbx_strand_id
1 'polypeptide(L)' 'MKDPCTLYKSQRQKAKDVLEILEKQRDEINEKLKLNESSASLHKELRTVNLDIKITINEIDHAEYNIQECESKNSSILN' A
#
# COMPACT_ATOMS: atom_id res chain seq x y z
N MET A 1 13.61 -0.02 23.17
CA MET A 1 13.14 -0.46 21.84
C MET A 1 11.69 -0.04 21.68
N LYS A 2 11.29 0.51 20.52
CA LYS A 2 9.85 0.67 20.23
C LYS A 2 9.23 -0.73 20.16
N ASP A 3 8.04 -0.88 20.74
CA ASP A 3 7.26 -2.10 20.64
C ASP A 3 7.13 -2.51 19.15
N PRO A 4 7.57 -3.72 18.77
CA PRO A 4 7.48 -4.21 17.39
C PRO A 4 6.05 -4.11 16.83
N CYS A 5 5.04 -4.28 17.67
CA CYS A 5 3.64 -4.19 17.27
C CYS A 5 3.26 -2.77 16.83
N THR A 6 3.73 -1.77 17.58
CA THR A 6 3.59 -0.35 17.23
C THR A 6 4.33 0.00 15.92
N LEU A 7 5.47 -0.65 15.63
CA LEU A 7 6.18 -0.47 14.37
C LEU A 7 5.35 -0.96 13.17
N TYR A 8 4.79 -2.18 13.25
CA TYR A 8 3.96 -2.73 12.16
C TYR A 8 2.68 -1.93 11.95
N LYS A 9 2.06 -1.42 13.02
CA LYS A 9 0.91 -0.49 12.92
C LYS A 9 1.27 0.79 12.17
N SER A 10 2.45 1.36 12.45
CA SER A 10 2.93 2.55 11.74
C SER A 10 3.26 2.26 10.27
N GLN A 11 3.86 1.11 9.96
CA GLN A 11 4.13 0.68 8.58
C GLN A 11 2.83 0.51 7.79
N ARG A 12 1.84 -0.18 8.35
CA ARG A 12 0.52 -0.34 7.74
C ARG A 12 -0.12 1.01 7.43
N GLN A 13 -0.10 1.95 8.38
CA GLN A 13 -0.70 3.27 8.17
C GLN A 13 -0.01 4.01 7.02
N LYS A 14 1.33 4.06 7.03
CA LYS A 14 2.09 4.71 5.95
C LYS A 14 1.83 4.09 4.59
N ALA A 15 1.74 2.76 4.51
CA ALA A 15 1.44 2.08 3.26
C ALA A 15 0.02 2.40 2.77
N LYS A 16 -0.97 2.52 3.67
CA LYS A 16 -2.33 2.99 3.33
C LYS A 16 -2.32 4.44 2.81
N ASP A 17 -1.56 5.33 3.44
CA ASP A 17 -1.43 6.72 2.98
C ASP A 17 -0.77 6.80 1.58
N VAL A 18 0.24 5.96 1.32
CA VAL A 18 0.88 5.86 0.00
C VAL A 18 -0.08 5.29 -1.04
N LEU A 19 -0.87 4.26 -0.68
CA LEU A 19 -1.86 3.67 -1.57
C LEU A 19 -2.88 4.70 -2.06
N GLU A 20 -3.40 5.55 -1.17
CA GLU A 20 -4.34 6.61 -1.53
C GLU A 20 -3.75 7.57 -2.58
N ILE A 21 -2.48 7.93 -2.43
CA ILE A 21 -1.77 8.79 -3.40
C ILE A 21 -1.64 8.09 -4.75
N LEU A 22 -1.24 6.81 -4.75
CA LEU A 22 -1.07 6.03 -5.98
C LEU A 22 -2.40 5.82 -6.71
N GLU A 23 -3.50 5.58 -6.00
CA GLU A 23 -4.83 5.45 -6.57
C GLU A 23 -5.28 6.76 -7.23
N LYS A 24 -5.05 7.90 -6.57
CA LYS A 24 -5.32 9.21 -7.17
C LYS A 24 -4.49 9.44 -8.44
N GLN A 25 -3.21 9.08 -8.43
CA GLN A 25 -2.35 9.19 -9.62
C GLN A 25 -2.85 8.30 -10.77
N ARG A 26 -3.25 7.07 -10.47
CA ARG A 26 -3.84 6.15 -11.46
C ARG A 26 -5.09 6.78 -12.09
N ASP A 27 -5.96 7.35 -11.28
CA ASP A 27 -7.21 7.95 -11.74
C ASP A 27 -6.94 9.20 -12.61
N GLU A 28 -5.97 10.04 -12.23
CA GLU A 28 -5.52 11.16 -13.05
C GLU A 28 -4.96 10.72 -14.41
N ILE A 29 -4.19 9.63 -14.46
CA ILE A 29 -3.67 9.06 -15.72
C ILE A 29 -4.83 8.54 -16.58
N ASN A 30 -5.81 7.87 -15.97
CA ASN A 30 -7.00 7.38 -16.67
C ASN A 30 -7.81 8.54 -17.26
N GLU A 31 -8.00 9.66 -16.55
CA GLU A 31 -8.66 10.84 -17.10
C GLU A 31 -7.89 11.42 -18.31
N LYS A 32 -6.56 11.49 -18.23
CA LYS A 32 -5.73 11.93 -19.37
C LYS A 32 -5.85 10.98 -20.57
N LEU A 33 -5.93 9.67 -20.32
CA LEU A 33 -6.11 8.66 -21.37
C LEU A 33 -7.45 8.78 -22.07
N LYS A 34 -8.54 9.21 -21.41
CA LYS A 34 -9.82 9.48 -22.09
C LYS A 34 -9.71 10.57 -23.16
N LEU A 35 -8.79 11.51 -22.98
CA LEU A 35 -8.53 12.59 -23.95
C LEU A 35 -7.47 12.22 -24.99
N ASN A 36 -6.65 11.20 -24.72
CA ASN A 36 -5.55 10.77 -25.57
C ASN A 36 -5.28 9.26 -25.42
N GLU A 37 -6.19 8.45 -25.95
CA GLU A 37 -6.26 7.00 -25.70
C GLU A 37 -5.04 6.23 -26.21
N SER A 38 -4.37 6.73 -27.26
CA SER A 38 -3.20 6.10 -27.87
C SER A 38 -1.85 6.55 -27.28
N SER A 39 -1.87 7.34 -26.20
CA SER A 39 -0.64 7.85 -25.59
C SER A 39 0.21 6.75 -24.97
N ALA A 40 1.26 6.32 -25.68
CA ALA A 40 2.18 5.30 -25.21
C ALA A 40 2.86 5.69 -23.88
N SER A 41 3.11 6.97 -23.64
CA SER A 41 3.70 7.44 -22.38
C SER A 41 2.74 7.28 -21.21
N LEU A 42 1.46 7.63 -21.39
CA LEU A 42 0.45 7.47 -20.34
C LEU A 42 0.18 5.99 -20.03
N HIS A 43 0.17 5.12 -21.05
CA HIS A 43 0.07 3.67 -20.83
C HIS A 43 1.27 3.10 -20.07
N LYS A 44 2.47 3.60 -20.33
CA LYS A 44 3.67 3.21 -19.58
C LYS A 44 3.58 3.66 -18.12
N GLU A 45 3.18 4.91 -17.90
CA GLU A 45 2.99 5.48 -16.56
C GLU A 45 1.93 4.71 -15.76
N LEU A 46 0.79 4.40 -16.40
CA LEU A 46 -0.28 3.61 -15.79
C LEU A 46 0.21 2.22 -15.36
N ARG A 47 1.04 1.56 -16.18
CA ARG A 47 1.63 0.26 -15.82
C ARG A 47 2.55 0.35 -14.61
N THR A 48 3.36 1.42 -14.53
CA THR A 48 4.22 1.67 -13.38
C THR A 48 3.40 1.88 -12.11
N VAL A 49 2.43 2.80 -12.13
CA VAL A 49 1.57 3.07 -10.97
C VAL A 49 0.81 1.82 -10.54
N ASN A 50 0.30 1.02 -11.48
CA ASN A 50 -0.37 -0.24 -11.15
C ASN A 50 0.57 -1.28 -10.52
N LEU A 51 1.85 -1.28 -10.85
CA LEU A 51 2.85 -2.14 -10.20
C LEU A 51 3.11 -1.65 -8.78
N ASP A 52 3.29 -0.35 -8.60
CA ASP A 52 3.52 0.26 -7.29
C ASP A 52 2.34 0.01 -6.35
N ILE A 53 1.09 0.15 -6.84
CA ILE A 53 -0.13 -0.21 -6.09
C ILE A 53 -0.08 -1.66 -5.60
N LYS A 54 0.29 -2.62 -6.47
CA LYS A 54 0.38 -4.03 -6.08
C LYS A 54 1.45 -4.27 -5.02
N ILE A 55 2.60 -3.60 -5.13
CA ILE A 55 3.67 -3.68 -4.14
C ILE A 55 3.17 -3.14 -2.80
N THR A 56 2.54 -1.96 -2.80
CA THR A 56 2.01 -1.34 -1.58
C THR A 56 0.92 -2.18 -0.92
N ILE A 57 0.03 -2.83 -1.69
CA ILE A 57 -0.96 -3.76 -1.15
C ILE A 57 -0.26 -4.94 -0.44
N ASN A 58 0.75 -5.54 -1.08
CA ASN A 58 1.51 -6.63 -0.46
C ASN A 58 2.21 -6.18 0.84
N GLU A 59 2.68 -4.94 0.91
CA GLU A 59 3.27 -4.37 2.13
C GLU A 59 2.22 -4.19 3.25
N ILE A 60 0.99 -3.76 2.89
CA ILE A 60 -0.12 -3.68 3.84
C ILE A 60 -0.45 -5.06 4.38
N ASP A 61 -0.60 -6.07 3.52
CA ASP A 61 -0.93 -7.44 3.90
C ASP A 61 0.16 -8.03 4.83
N HIS A 62 1.43 -7.81 4.48
CA HIS A 62 2.55 -8.22 5.31
C HIS A 62 2.56 -7.52 6.68
N ALA A 63 2.27 -6.21 6.72
CA ALA A 63 2.15 -5.49 7.98
C ALA A 63 0.97 -5.99 8.81
N GLU A 64 -0.18 -6.28 8.20
CA GLU A 64 -1.36 -6.82 8.89
C GLU A 64 -1.10 -8.21 9.47
N TYR A 65 -0.44 -9.10 8.73
CA TYR A 65 -0.01 -10.40 9.25
C TYR A 65 0.89 -10.25 10.48
N ASN A 66 1.88 -9.37 10.43
CA ASN A 66 2.79 -9.16 11.55
C ASN A 66 2.12 -8.51 12.77
N ILE A 67 1.10 -7.66 12.54
CA ILE A 67 0.26 -7.12 13.62
C ILE A 67 -0.49 -8.26 14.32
N GLN A 68 -1.13 -9.15 13.55
CA GLN A 68 -1.85 -10.30 14.12
C GLN A 68 -0.92 -11.20 14.94
N GLU A 69 0.28 -11.48 14.43
CA GLU A 69 1.29 -12.28 15.12
C GLU A 69 1.76 -11.64 16.43
N CYS A 70 2.03 -10.33 16.46
CA CYS A 70 2.48 -9.66 17.69
C CYS A 70 1.36 -9.52 18.73
N GLU A 71 0.14 -9.21 18.29
CA GLU A 71 -1.02 -9.10 19.20
C GLU A 71 -1.37 -10.46 19.81
N SER A 72 -1.29 -11.53 19.03
CA SER A 72 -1.50 -12.90 19.52
C SER A 72 -0.45 -13.28 20.57
N LYS A 73 0.83 -12.98 20.33
CA LYS A 73 1.92 -13.25 21.30
C LYS A 73 1.78 -12.44 22.59
N ASN A 74 1.30 -11.20 22.52
CA ASN A 74 1.04 -10.40 23.72
C ASN A 74 -0.13 -10.96 24.55
N SER A 75 -1.15 -11.53 23.91
CA SER A 75 -2.27 -12.17 24.63
C SER A 75 -1.87 -13.45 25.37
N SER A 76 -0.88 -14.18 24.86
CA SER A 76 -0.37 -15.42 25.48
C SER A 76 0.52 -15.19 26.69
N ILE A 77 1.09 -13.98 26.85
CA ILE A 77 2.00 -13.62 27.96
C ILE A 77 1.23 -13.10 29.18
N LEU A 78 -0.03 -12.71 29.00
CA LEU A 78 -0.89 -12.13 30.04
C LEU A 78 -1.79 -13.15 30.76
N ASN A 79 -1.67 -14.46 30.43
CA ASN A 79 -2.40 -15.55 31.07
C ASN A 79 -1.47 -16.44 31.90
#